data_AF-A0A503E9E4-F1
#
_entry.id   AF-A0A503E9E4-F1
#
_cell.length_a   1.000
_cell.length_b   1.000
_cell.length_c   1.000
_cell.angle_alpha   90.00
_cell.angle_beta   90.00
_cell.angle_gamma   90.00
#
_symmetry.space_group_name_H-M   'P 1'
#
loop_
_entity.id
_entity.type
_entity.pdbx_description
1 polymer ?
#
loop_
_entity_poly.entity_id
_entity_poly.type
_entity_poly.pdbx_seq_one_letter_code
_entity_poly.pdbx_strand_id
1 'polypeptide(L)'
;MDDRKKGVIRETDAEAIRLAKTLLRSARFGALAVLEPGTGAPLASRVGVATDIDGAPLILVSMLAAHTSALLADPRCSLLLGEPGKGDPLAHPRLTLACQASRLERGSQAQARAARRYLNRNPKASLYAGLGDFSIFRLEPQRASLNGGFGKAYLLDRADLVTAGPIVEELAASEQSAVEHMNAHHLDAIANYAHHFAKAPGAGWSIAGLDADGMDLVSGDDVCRVFFPQPLANSQELRPVLVEMARAARAAS
;
A
#
# COMPACT_ATOMS: atom_id res chain seq x y z
N MET A 1 13.91 7.95 43.12
CA MET A 1 12.46 7.86 42.84
C MET A 1 12.36 7.97 41.33
N ASP A 2 11.94 6.87 40.71
CA ASP A 2 12.05 6.52 39.29
C ASP A 2 11.41 7.57 38.36
N ASP A 3 12.25 8.36 37.69
CA ASP A 3 11.85 9.38 36.71
C ASP A 3 11.54 8.68 35.37
N ARG A 4 10.38 8.02 35.33
CA ARG A 4 9.80 7.49 34.09
C ARG A 4 9.44 8.69 33.20
N LYS A 5 10.40 9.14 32.40
CA LYS A 5 10.14 9.92 31.17
C LYS A 5 9.01 9.20 30.44
N LYS A 6 7.78 9.72 30.51
CA LYS A 6 6.67 9.28 29.67
C LYS A 6 7.16 9.40 28.24
N GLY A 7 7.45 8.27 27.60
CA GLY A 7 8.00 8.23 26.26
C GLY A 7 7.08 8.99 25.32
N VAL A 8 7.64 9.91 24.52
CA VAL A 8 6.93 10.59 23.42
C VAL A 8 6.38 9.58 22.41
N ILE A 9 6.97 8.38 22.38
CA ILE A 9 6.59 7.23 21.58
C ILE A 9 5.63 6.34 22.40
N ARG A 10 4.45 6.09 21.83
CA ARG A 10 3.45 5.17 22.37
C ARG A 10 3.78 3.73 22.00
N GLU A 11 3.26 2.80 22.79
CA GLU A 11 3.25 1.39 22.44
C GLU A 11 2.42 1.17 21.16
N THR A 12 2.91 0.33 20.26
CA THR A 12 2.25 0.03 18.99
C THR A 12 1.13 -0.97 19.22
N ASP A 13 -0.10 -0.52 18.98
CA ASP A 13 -1.33 -1.30 19.13
C ASP A 13 -1.96 -1.63 17.77
N ALA A 14 -3.05 -2.42 17.80
CA ALA A 14 -3.76 -2.85 16.60
C ALA A 14 -4.36 -1.68 15.80
N GLU A 15 -4.72 -0.57 16.44
CA GLU A 15 -5.25 0.62 15.77
C GLU A 15 -4.14 1.36 15.01
N ALA A 16 -2.97 1.51 15.63
CA ALA A 16 -1.78 2.07 15.01
C ALA A 16 -1.34 1.23 13.80
N ILE A 17 -1.29 -0.09 13.93
CA ILE A 17 -0.99 -1.01 12.83
C ILE A 17 -2.00 -0.86 11.70
N ARG A 18 -3.30 -0.85 12.01
CA ARG A 18 -4.36 -0.67 11.01
C ARG A 18 -4.27 0.69 10.32
N LEU A 19 -3.93 1.76 11.03
CA LEU A 19 -3.73 3.09 10.44
C LEU A 19 -2.50 3.11 9.52
N ALA A 20 -1.38 2.52 9.93
CA ALA A 20 -0.19 2.40 9.09
C ALA A 20 -0.48 1.61 7.81
N LYS A 21 -1.14 0.45 7.93
CA LYS A 21 -1.57 -0.35 6.77
C LYS A 21 -2.55 0.42 5.88
N THR A 22 -3.49 1.16 6.44
CA THR A 22 -4.38 2.03 5.66
C THR A 22 -3.57 3.02 4.81
N LEU A 23 -2.68 3.79 5.43
CA LEU A 23 -1.87 4.80 4.73
C LEU A 23 -0.99 4.18 3.63
N LEU A 24 -0.41 3.02 3.90
CA LEU A 24 0.40 2.28 2.93
C LEU A 24 -0.44 1.76 1.76
N ARG A 25 -1.54 1.07 2.06
CA ARG A 25 -2.41 0.43 1.06
C ARG A 25 -3.24 1.43 0.27
N SER A 26 -3.53 2.61 0.79
CA SER A 26 -4.23 3.66 0.06
C SER A 26 -3.30 4.65 -0.66
N ALA A 27 -1.97 4.54 -0.50
CA ALA A 27 -1.06 5.48 -1.14
C ALA A 27 -1.04 5.32 -2.67
N ARG A 28 -1.24 6.43 -3.38
CA ARG A 28 -1.05 6.52 -4.85
C ARG A 28 0.31 7.08 -5.23
N PHE A 29 0.91 7.84 -4.32
CA PHE A 29 2.23 8.43 -4.47
C PHE A 29 2.84 8.65 -3.09
N GLY A 30 4.13 8.96 -3.07
CA GLY A 30 4.86 9.31 -1.85
C GLY A 30 6.11 10.11 -2.16
N ALA A 31 6.74 10.63 -1.10
CA ALA A 31 8.06 11.23 -1.20
C ALA A 31 9.13 10.16 -0.89
N LEU A 32 9.90 9.79 -1.91
CA LEU A 32 11.03 8.88 -1.81
C LEU A 32 12.29 9.68 -1.51
N ALA A 33 12.99 9.32 -0.43
CA ALA A 33 14.32 9.80 -0.11
C ALA A 33 15.36 8.69 -0.34
N VAL A 34 16.44 9.04 -1.03
CA VAL A 34 17.55 8.15 -1.40
C VAL A 34 18.89 8.84 -1.12
N LEU A 35 19.99 8.10 -1.23
CA LEU A 35 21.35 8.65 -1.05
C LEU A 35 21.98 8.92 -2.42
N GLU A 36 22.35 10.17 -2.69
CA GLU A 36 23.02 10.55 -3.92
C GLU A 36 24.41 9.88 -4.02
N PRO A 37 24.73 9.19 -5.13
CA PRO A 37 26.03 8.57 -5.31
C PRO A 37 27.18 9.58 -5.25
N GLY A 38 28.27 9.22 -4.58
CA GLY A 38 29.47 10.05 -4.45
C GLY A 38 29.41 11.08 -3.32
N THR A 39 28.32 11.83 -3.18
CA THR A 39 28.17 12.85 -2.12
C THR A 39 27.56 12.28 -0.83
N GLY A 40 26.71 11.25 -0.95
CA GLY A 40 25.91 10.72 0.15
C GLY A 40 24.80 11.66 0.63
N ALA A 41 24.54 12.76 -0.10
CA ALA A 41 23.48 13.71 0.25
C ALA A 41 22.09 13.07 0.09
N PRO A 42 21.13 13.36 0.98
CA PRO A 42 19.77 12.88 0.82
C PRO A 42 19.08 13.59 -0.36
N LEU A 43 18.60 12.81 -1.32
CA LEU A 43 17.81 13.28 -2.46
C LEU A 43 16.35 12.87 -2.28
N ALA A 44 15.44 13.84 -2.31
CA ALA A 44 14.00 13.60 -2.23
C ALA A 44 13.32 13.78 -3.59
N SER A 45 12.43 12.87 -3.96
CA SER A 45 11.62 12.97 -5.18
C SER A 45 10.24 12.34 -4.99
N ARG A 46 9.26 12.77 -5.79
CA ARG A 46 7.92 12.16 -5.80
C ARG A 46 7.93 10.92 -6.67
N VAL A 47 7.34 9.82 -6.18
CA VAL A 47 7.15 8.58 -6.94
C VAL A 47 5.69 8.14 -6.87
N GLY A 48 5.20 7.48 -7.92
CA GLY A 48 3.94 6.74 -7.88
C GLY A 48 4.10 5.48 -7.03
N VAL A 49 3.05 5.10 -6.32
CA VAL A 49 3.06 3.98 -5.37
C VAL A 49 1.88 3.05 -5.65
N ALA A 50 2.17 1.76 -5.52
CA ALA A 50 1.19 0.70 -5.29
C ALA A 50 1.78 -0.26 -4.25
N THR A 51 1.12 -1.38 -3.96
CA THR A 51 1.67 -2.43 -3.10
C THR A 51 1.57 -3.79 -3.76
N ASP A 52 2.54 -4.67 -3.48
CA ASP A 52 2.42 -6.09 -3.77
C ASP A 52 1.41 -6.75 -2.80
N ILE A 53 1.15 -8.05 -2.95
CA ILE A 53 0.14 -8.78 -2.17
C ILE A 53 0.42 -8.69 -0.67
N ASP A 54 1.65 -8.91 -0.26
CA ASP A 54 2.07 -8.85 1.14
C ASP A 54 2.07 -7.44 1.74
N GLY A 55 2.10 -6.39 0.90
CA GLY A 55 2.11 -5.00 1.36
C GLY A 55 3.38 -4.23 1.12
N ALA A 56 4.42 -4.87 0.60
CA ALA A 56 5.62 -4.14 0.22
C ALA A 56 5.27 -3.07 -0.85
N PRO A 57 5.70 -1.81 -0.66
CA PRO A 57 5.54 -0.77 -1.66
C PRO A 57 6.19 -1.15 -2.99
N LEU A 58 5.50 -0.84 -4.07
CA LEU A 58 5.97 -0.95 -5.45
C LEU A 58 6.06 0.46 -6.04
N ILE A 59 7.20 0.75 -6.67
CA ILE A 59 7.40 1.97 -7.46
C ILE A 59 7.77 1.59 -8.90
N LEU A 60 7.30 2.37 -9.87
CA LEU A 60 7.66 2.24 -11.28
C LEU A 60 8.41 3.51 -11.69
N VAL A 61 9.69 3.37 -11.97
CA VAL A 61 10.61 4.52 -12.17
C VAL A 61 11.40 4.38 -13.47
N SER A 62 11.71 5.51 -14.11
CA SER A 62 12.61 5.54 -15.26
C SER A 62 14.06 5.28 -14.82
N MET A 63 14.79 4.50 -15.60
CA MET A 63 16.22 4.24 -15.44
C MET A 63 17.08 5.49 -15.64
N LEU A 64 16.49 6.58 -16.17
CA LEU A 64 17.15 7.87 -16.36
C LEU A 64 16.98 8.82 -15.16
N ALA A 65 16.09 8.49 -14.20
CA ALA A 65 15.83 9.34 -13.06
C ALA A 65 16.98 9.32 -12.05
N ALA A 66 17.27 10.46 -11.42
CA ALA A 66 18.32 10.59 -10.39
C ALA A 66 18.08 9.67 -9.19
N HIS A 67 16.82 9.43 -8.79
CA HIS A 67 16.55 8.46 -7.73
C HIS A 67 16.86 7.02 -8.14
N THR A 68 16.82 6.69 -9.43
CA THR A 68 17.09 5.32 -9.89
C THR A 68 18.58 5.01 -9.85
N SER A 69 19.43 5.94 -10.31
CA SER A 69 20.89 5.76 -10.16
C SER A 69 21.30 5.68 -8.69
N ALA A 70 20.68 6.48 -7.82
CA ALA A 70 20.85 6.41 -6.38
C ALA A 70 20.47 5.04 -5.80
N LEU A 71 19.26 4.53 -6.11
CA LEU A 71 18.80 3.21 -5.62
C LEU A 71 19.66 2.04 -6.09
N LEU A 72 20.25 2.14 -7.30
CA LEU A 72 21.15 1.12 -7.83
C LEU A 72 22.51 1.13 -7.13
N ALA A 73 22.98 2.29 -6.70
CA ALA A 73 24.24 2.44 -5.97
C ALA A 73 24.09 2.07 -4.49
N ASP A 74 22.98 2.44 -3.86
CA ASP A 74 22.63 2.12 -2.48
C ASP A 74 21.13 1.82 -2.37
N PRO A 75 20.73 0.59 -1.99
CA PRO A 75 19.33 0.22 -1.94
C PRO A 75 18.59 0.85 -0.75
N ARG A 76 19.28 1.47 0.21
CA ARG A 76 18.62 2.07 1.38
C ARG A 76 17.85 3.31 0.95
N CYS A 77 16.56 3.32 1.28
CA CYS A 77 15.69 4.44 0.99
C CYS A 77 14.65 4.65 2.09
N SER A 78 14.00 5.81 2.06
CA SER A 78 12.87 6.11 2.92
C SER A 78 11.68 6.53 2.06
N LEU A 79 10.48 6.10 2.42
CA LEU A 79 9.24 6.48 1.75
C LEU A 79 8.28 7.14 2.75
N LEU A 80 7.95 8.40 2.52
CA LEU A 80 6.92 9.13 3.27
C LEU A 80 5.59 9.05 2.53
N LEU A 81 4.57 8.59 3.25
CA LEU A 81 3.18 8.45 2.81
C LEU A 81 2.23 9.21 3.74
N GLY A 82 1.05 9.56 3.23
CA GLY A 82 0.04 10.34 3.95
C GLY A 82 0.11 11.80 3.56
N GLU A 83 -1.03 12.33 3.13
CA GLU A 83 -1.17 13.70 2.66
C GLU A 83 -1.97 14.52 3.67
N PRO A 84 -1.65 15.81 3.85
CA PRO A 84 -2.44 16.68 4.69
C PRO A 84 -3.80 16.98 4.03
N GLY A 85 -4.86 16.98 4.84
CA GLY A 85 -6.15 17.55 4.46
C GLY A 85 -6.25 19.04 4.79
N LYS A 86 -7.48 19.54 4.95
CA LYS A 86 -7.73 20.92 5.43
C LYS A 86 -7.23 21.09 6.88
N GLY A 87 -6.81 22.31 7.23
CA GLY A 87 -6.34 22.67 8.57
C GLY A 87 -4.83 22.55 8.74
N ASP A 88 -4.36 22.30 9.97
CA ASP A 88 -2.94 22.13 10.27
C ASP A 88 -2.41 20.83 9.63
N PRO A 89 -1.38 20.91 8.75
CA PRO A 89 -0.82 19.72 8.10
C PRO A 89 -0.26 18.68 9.08
N LEU A 90 0.19 19.08 10.28
CA LEU A 90 0.76 18.19 11.28
C LEU A 90 -0.30 17.44 12.11
N ALA A 91 -1.57 17.81 11.96
CA ALA A 91 -2.68 17.06 12.56
C ALA A 91 -3.02 15.77 11.79
N HIS A 92 -2.57 15.65 10.54
CA HIS A 92 -2.92 14.53 9.67
C HIS A 92 -1.96 13.34 9.84
N PRO A 93 -2.47 12.10 9.79
CA PRO A 93 -1.62 10.92 9.84
C PRO A 93 -0.65 10.86 8.66
N ARG A 94 0.56 10.35 8.94
CA ARG A 94 1.55 10.06 7.89
C ARG A 94 2.26 8.72 8.15
N LEU A 95 3.16 8.27 7.31
CA LEU A 95 3.92 7.04 7.57
C LEU A 95 5.27 7.19 6.91
N THR A 96 6.34 7.06 7.69
CA THR A 96 7.71 7.07 7.14
C THR A 96 8.26 5.66 7.23
N LEU A 97 8.45 5.02 6.09
CA LEU A 97 9.04 3.69 5.96
C LEU A 97 10.54 3.82 5.74
N ALA A 98 11.35 3.04 6.47
CA ALA A 98 12.73 2.79 6.10
C ALA A 98 12.78 1.46 5.33
N CYS A 99 13.28 1.46 4.11
CA CYS A 99 13.20 0.35 3.19
C CYS A 99 14.57 -0.02 2.58
N GLN A 100 14.65 -1.24 2.05
CA GLN A 100 15.65 -1.63 1.06
C GLN A 100 14.96 -1.82 -0.30
N ALA A 101 15.42 -1.13 -1.33
CA ALA A 101 14.88 -1.25 -2.67
C ALA A 101 15.52 -2.44 -3.39
N SER A 102 14.68 -3.23 -4.06
CA SER A 102 15.11 -4.29 -4.97
C SER A 102 14.48 -4.06 -6.33
N ARG A 103 15.31 -4.00 -7.38
CA ARG A 103 14.84 -3.96 -8.76
C ARG A 103 14.32 -5.33 -9.14
N LEU A 104 13.07 -5.42 -9.56
CA LEU A 104 12.51 -6.69 -10.04
C LEU A 104 13.01 -6.98 -11.45
N GLU A 105 13.50 -8.19 -11.65
CA GLU A 105 14.02 -8.64 -12.94
C GLU A 105 12.92 -8.66 -13.99
N ARG A 106 13.16 -8.01 -15.13
CA ARG A 106 12.20 -7.93 -16.24
C ARG A 106 11.90 -9.33 -16.77
N GLY A 107 10.61 -9.66 -16.92
CA GLY A 107 10.17 -10.97 -17.38
C GLY A 107 10.06 -12.04 -16.29
N SER A 108 10.51 -11.76 -15.07
CA SER A 108 10.26 -12.65 -13.93
C SER A 108 8.78 -12.66 -13.54
N GLN A 109 8.32 -13.75 -12.91
CA GLN A 109 6.96 -13.85 -12.40
C GLN A 109 6.65 -12.78 -11.36
N ALA A 110 7.62 -12.46 -10.48
CA ALA A 110 7.49 -11.41 -9.49
C ALA A 110 7.29 -10.03 -10.15
N GLN A 111 8.05 -9.72 -11.19
CA GLN A 111 7.89 -8.47 -11.94
C GLN A 111 6.55 -8.40 -12.67
N ALA A 112 6.10 -9.48 -13.28
CA ALA A 112 4.80 -9.53 -13.96
C ALA A 112 3.63 -9.28 -12.99
N ARG A 113 3.65 -9.93 -11.81
CA ARG A 113 2.68 -9.73 -10.73
C ARG A 113 2.69 -8.28 -10.24
N ALA A 114 3.88 -7.75 -9.95
CA ALA A 114 4.04 -6.38 -9.48
C ALA A 114 3.56 -5.35 -10.51
N ALA A 115 3.85 -5.56 -11.80
CA ALA A 115 3.40 -4.69 -12.89
C ALA A 115 1.89 -4.65 -13.01
N ARG A 116 1.25 -5.82 -12.97
CA ARG A 116 -0.21 -5.96 -12.96
C ARG A 116 -0.83 -5.19 -11.79
N ARG A 117 -0.37 -5.42 -10.56
CA ARG A 117 -0.89 -4.70 -9.37
C ARG A 117 -0.65 -3.20 -9.45
N TYR A 118 0.53 -2.79 -9.93
CA TYR A 118 0.84 -1.37 -10.10
C TYR A 118 -0.10 -0.70 -11.11
N LEU A 119 -0.41 -1.37 -12.24
CA LEU A 119 -1.31 -0.87 -13.26
C LEU A 119 -2.79 -0.89 -12.84
N ASN A 120 -3.24 -1.91 -12.11
CA ASN A 120 -4.58 -1.92 -11.52
C ASN A 120 -4.81 -0.71 -10.60
N ARG A 121 -3.76 -0.33 -9.84
CA ARG A 121 -3.79 0.87 -8.97
C ARG A 121 -3.62 2.18 -9.75
N ASN A 122 -2.74 2.20 -10.74
CA ASN A 122 -2.34 3.39 -11.48
C ASN A 122 -2.53 3.19 -13.00
N PRO A 123 -3.78 3.16 -13.52
CA PRO A 123 -4.04 2.82 -14.93
C PRO A 123 -3.34 3.74 -15.93
N LYS A 124 -3.19 5.02 -15.59
CA LYS A 124 -2.47 6.02 -16.41
C LYS A 124 -0.99 5.67 -16.61
N ALA A 125 -0.40 4.83 -15.75
CA ALA A 125 0.97 4.39 -15.89
C ALA A 125 1.19 3.43 -17.07
N SER A 126 0.13 2.88 -17.66
CA SER A 126 0.22 2.06 -18.88
C SER A 126 0.89 2.78 -20.05
N LEU A 127 0.82 4.12 -20.07
CA LEU A 127 1.48 4.97 -21.07
C LEU A 127 3.01 4.88 -21.06
N TYR A 128 3.62 4.47 -19.94
CA TYR A 128 5.07 4.41 -19.80
C TYR A 128 5.60 3.10 -19.20
N ALA A 129 4.77 2.29 -18.54
CA ALA A 129 5.19 1.04 -17.89
C ALA A 129 5.80 0.02 -18.87
N GLY A 130 5.37 0.03 -20.13
CA GLY A 130 5.90 -0.86 -21.17
C GLY A 130 7.21 -0.39 -21.79
N LEU A 131 7.64 0.85 -21.53
CA LEU A 131 8.87 1.40 -22.10
C LEU A 131 10.09 0.65 -21.54
N GLY A 132 11.11 0.49 -22.38
CA GLY A 132 12.32 -0.28 -22.05
C GLY A 132 13.12 0.33 -20.90
N ASP A 133 13.01 1.64 -20.71
CA ASP A 133 13.70 2.41 -19.69
C ASP A 133 12.91 2.54 -18.38
N PHE A 134 11.73 1.93 -18.23
CA PHE A 134 11.05 1.87 -16.93
C PHE A 134 11.29 0.53 -16.24
N SER A 135 11.41 0.56 -14.92
CA SER A 135 11.61 -0.63 -14.09
C SER A 135 10.80 -0.54 -12.81
N ILE A 136 10.31 -1.70 -12.36
CA ILE A 136 9.62 -1.82 -11.08
C ILE A 136 10.65 -2.11 -10.01
N PHE A 137 10.60 -1.34 -8.95
CA PHE A 137 11.32 -1.61 -7.71
C PHE A 137 10.30 -1.97 -6.63
N ARG A 138 10.62 -3.02 -5.89
CA ARG A 138 9.93 -3.42 -4.67
C ARG A 138 10.73 -2.90 -3.49
N LEU A 139 10.07 -2.17 -2.61
CA LEU A 139 10.70 -1.58 -1.42
C LEU A 139 10.39 -2.49 -0.23
N GLU A 140 11.38 -3.20 0.30
CA GLU A 140 11.23 -4.07 1.46
C GLU A 140 11.24 -3.25 2.76
N PRO A 141 10.09 -3.09 3.45
CA PRO A 141 10.04 -2.33 4.68
C PRO A 141 10.86 -3.01 5.78
N GLN A 142 11.72 -2.26 6.45
CA GLN A 142 12.52 -2.72 7.59
C GLN A 142 11.87 -2.30 8.91
N ARG A 143 11.35 -1.07 8.95
CA ARG A 143 10.63 -0.46 10.07
C ARG A 143 9.84 0.75 9.57
N ALA A 144 8.93 1.26 10.39
CA ALA A 144 8.25 2.51 10.12
C ALA A 144 8.11 3.40 11.36
N SER A 145 7.91 4.69 11.10
CA SER A 145 7.43 5.65 12.09
C SER A 145 6.03 6.11 11.70
N LEU A 146 5.08 5.98 12.63
CA LEU A 146 3.75 6.55 12.57
C LEU A 146 3.60 7.68 13.61
N ASN A 147 2.73 8.60 13.30
CA ASN A 147 2.31 9.87 13.92
C ASN A 147 0.89 9.97 13.37
N GLY A 148 -0.07 9.56 14.19
CA GLY A 148 -1.49 9.61 13.86
C GLY A 148 -2.10 10.99 14.08
N GLY A 149 -1.31 12.05 13.99
CA GLY A 149 -1.62 13.39 14.45
C GLY A 149 -1.01 13.71 15.83
N PHE A 150 -1.35 14.87 16.38
CA PHE A 150 -0.74 15.41 17.59
C PHE A 150 -0.64 14.40 18.75
N GLY A 151 0.58 14.23 19.26
CA GLY A 151 0.88 13.39 20.42
C GLY A 151 0.69 11.88 20.22
N LYS A 152 0.51 11.40 18.97
CA LYS A 152 0.27 9.99 18.64
C LYS A 152 1.41 9.37 17.82
N ALA A 153 2.62 9.30 18.37
CA ALA A 153 3.77 8.71 17.68
C ALA A 153 3.97 7.23 18.03
N TYR A 154 4.28 6.40 17.03
CA TYR A 154 4.47 4.95 17.15
C TYR A 154 5.66 4.49 16.30
N LEU A 155 6.29 3.39 16.69
CA LEU A 155 7.33 2.70 15.91
C LEU A 155 6.81 1.32 15.53
N LEU A 156 6.83 1.01 14.23
CA LEU A 156 6.39 -0.27 13.71
C LEU A 156 7.59 -1.05 13.18
N ASP A 157 7.55 -2.35 13.30
CA ASP A 157 8.51 -3.22 12.65
C ASP A 157 7.98 -3.74 11.29
N ARG A 158 8.73 -4.65 10.66
CA ARG A 158 8.32 -5.25 9.39
C ARG A 158 7.05 -6.10 9.53
N ALA A 159 6.91 -6.88 10.59
CA ALA A 159 5.79 -7.81 10.77
C ALA A 159 4.46 -7.07 10.97
N ASP A 160 4.50 -5.85 11.50
CA ASP A 160 3.35 -4.96 11.55
C ASP A 160 2.88 -4.46 10.17
N LEU A 161 3.77 -4.44 9.17
CA LEU A 161 3.53 -3.76 7.89
C LEU A 161 3.21 -4.73 6.75
N VAL A 162 3.87 -5.89 6.73
CA VAL A 162 3.73 -6.87 5.64
C VAL A 162 3.23 -8.21 6.14
N THR A 163 2.37 -8.84 5.34
CA THR A 163 1.87 -10.20 5.58
C THR A 163 2.93 -11.21 5.19
N ALA A 164 3.20 -12.19 6.05
CA ALA A 164 4.10 -13.30 5.75
C ALA A 164 3.33 -14.63 5.66
N GLY A 165 3.95 -15.62 5.00
CA GLY A 165 3.45 -17.00 4.97
C GLY A 165 2.80 -17.42 3.65
N PRO A 166 2.33 -18.68 3.57
CA PRO A 166 1.86 -19.30 2.33
C PRO A 166 0.70 -18.56 1.65
N ILE A 167 -0.16 -17.90 2.45
CA ILE A 167 -1.31 -17.12 1.99
C ILE A 167 -0.93 -16.10 0.90
N VAL A 168 0.27 -15.51 0.95
CA VAL A 168 0.72 -14.52 -0.03
C VAL A 168 0.82 -15.14 -1.42
N GLU A 169 1.43 -16.32 -1.54
CA GLU A 169 1.59 -17.02 -2.82
C GLU A 169 0.29 -17.69 -3.28
N GLU A 170 -0.50 -18.20 -2.33
CA GLU A 170 -1.85 -18.72 -2.64
C GLU A 170 -2.74 -17.64 -3.27
N LEU A 171 -2.76 -16.44 -2.68
CA LEU A 171 -3.47 -15.30 -3.25
C LEU A 171 -2.82 -14.86 -4.56
N ALA A 172 -1.49 -14.88 -4.67
CA ALA A 172 -0.80 -14.50 -5.92
C ALA A 172 -1.26 -15.28 -7.14
N ALA A 173 -1.57 -16.57 -6.95
CA ALA A 173 -2.03 -17.46 -8.00
C ALA A 173 -3.45 -17.12 -8.52
N SER A 174 -4.33 -16.56 -7.67
CA SER A 174 -5.75 -16.37 -8.02
C SER A 174 -6.29 -14.94 -7.88
N GLU A 175 -5.50 -14.00 -7.36
CA GLU A 175 -5.97 -12.64 -7.06
C GLU A 175 -6.53 -11.94 -8.30
N GLN A 176 -5.81 -12.00 -9.42
CA GLN A 176 -6.21 -11.24 -10.61
C GLN A 176 -7.55 -11.70 -11.16
N SER A 177 -7.78 -13.01 -11.24
CA SER A 177 -9.05 -13.54 -11.75
C SER A 177 -10.21 -13.17 -10.82
N ALA A 178 -9.97 -13.12 -9.50
CA ALA A 178 -10.96 -12.63 -8.54
C ALA A 178 -11.25 -11.13 -8.73
N VAL A 179 -10.22 -10.29 -8.91
CA VAL A 179 -10.37 -8.85 -9.18
C VAL A 179 -11.16 -8.62 -10.47
N GLU A 180 -10.81 -9.31 -11.55
CA GLU A 180 -11.50 -9.21 -12.84
C GLU A 180 -12.96 -9.65 -12.75
N HIS A 181 -13.23 -10.79 -12.10
CA HIS A 181 -14.59 -11.28 -11.89
C HIS A 181 -15.46 -10.29 -11.10
N MET A 182 -14.92 -9.73 -10.00
CA MET A 182 -15.62 -8.75 -9.19
C MET A 182 -15.91 -7.47 -9.98
N ASN A 183 -14.92 -6.95 -10.70
CA ASN A 183 -15.08 -5.72 -11.49
C ASN A 183 -16.01 -5.91 -12.71
N ALA A 184 -16.10 -7.11 -13.27
CA ALA A 184 -16.97 -7.39 -14.41
C ALA A 184 -18.43 -7.64 -14.01
N HIS A 185 -18.69 -8.20 -12.83
CA HIS A 185 -20.01 -8.75 -12.49
C HIS A 185 -20.64 -8.20 -11.20
N HIS A 186 -19.88 -7.52 -10.33
CA HIS A 186 -20.32 -7.18 -8.97
C HIS A 186 -20.01 -5.72 -8.58
N LEU A 187 -20.12 -4.78 -9.52
CA LEU A 187 -19.90 -3.35 -9.26
C LEU A 187 -20.83 -2.78 -8.18
N ASP A 188 -22.05 -3.30 -8.06
CA ASP A 188 -23.00 -2.95 -7.00
C ASP A 188 -22.48 -3.37 -5.62
N ALA A 189 -21.93 -4.59 -5.50
CA ALA A 189 -21.31 -5.06 -4.27
C ALA A 189 -20.08 -4.21 -3.92
N ILE A 190 -19.26 -3.87 -4.91
CA ILE A 190 -18.07 -3.03 -4.72
C ILE A 190 -18.44 -1.64 -4.19
N ALA A 191 -19.47 -1.01 -4.78
CA ALA A 191 -19.98 0.27 -4.28
C ALA A 191 -20.47 0.15 -2.83
N ASN A 192 -21.20 -0.91 -2.50
CA ASN A 192 -21.65 -1.17 -1.12
C ASN A 192 -20.48 -1.33 -0.16
N TYR A 193 -19.38 -1.98 -0.56
CA TYR A 193 -18.18 -2.08 0.28
C TYR A 193 -17.58 -0.71 0.58
N ALA A 194 -17.40 0.12 -0.46
CA ALA A 194 -16.83 1.45 -0.33
C ALA A 194 -17.67 2.34 0.59
N HIS A 195 -19.00 2.35 0.39
CA HIS A 195 -19.92 3.20 1.15
C HIS A 195 -20.08 2.72 2.59
N HIS A 196 -20.26 1.42 2.80
CA HIS A 196 -20.58 0.88 4.12
C HIS A 196 -19.34 0.81 5.02
N PHE A 197 -18.24 0.21 4.54
CA PHE A 197 -17.07 -0.09 5.36
C PHE A 197 -16.02 1.02 5.35
N ALA A 198 -15.81 1.71 4.23
CA ALA A 198 -14.84 2.80 4.13
C ALA A 198 -15.47 4.20 4.29
N LYS A 199 -16.81 4.30 4.33
CA LYS A 199 -17.54 5.58 4.31
C LYS A 199 -17.12 6.48 3.14
N ALA A 200 -16.65 5.87 2.06
CA ALA A 200 -16.15 6.60 0.90
C ALA A 200 -17.36 7.11 0.08
N PRO A 201 -17.40 8.40 -0.30
CA PRO A 201 -18.49 8.92 -1.12
C PRO A 201 -18.33 8.53 -2.60
N GLY A 202 -19.27 8.94 -3.44
CA GLY A 202 -19.16 8.82 -4.90
C GLY A 202 -19.56 7.44 -5.45
N ALA A 203 -19.35 7.26 -6.75
CA ALA A 203 -19.72 6.05 -7.48
C ALA A 203 -18.56 5.60 -8.39
N GLY A 204 -18.74 4.51 -9.14
CA GLY A 204 -17.74 4.02 -10.09
C GLY A 204 -16.55 3.32 -9.42
N TRP A 205 -16.74 2.81 -8.20
CA TRP A 205 -15.73 2.06 -7.47
C TRP A 205 -15.42 0.73 -8.17
N SER A 206 -14.13 0.41 -8.26
CA SER A 206 -13.61 -0.90 -8.68
C SER A 206 -12.55 -1.39 -7.69
N ILE A 207 -12.28 -2.69 -7.70
CA ILE A 207 -11.19 -3.29 -6.93
C ILE A 207 -9.89 -3.13 -7.71
N ALA A 208 -8.87 -2.54 -7.07
CA ALA A 208 -7.51 -2.49 -7.61
C ALA A 208 -6.63 -3.67 -7.12
N GLY A 209 -6.94 -4.23 -5.95
CA GLY A 209 -6.22 -5.39 -5.43
C GLY A 209 -6.91 -6.03 -4.24
N LEU A 210 -6.60 -7.31 -4.05
CA LEU A 210 -7.00 -8.12 -2.90
C LEU A 210 -5.75 -8.66 -2.21
N ASP A 211 -5.79 -8.75 -0.89
CA ASP A 211 -4.74 -9.38 -0.09
C ASP A 211 -5.34 -10.04 1.15
N ALA A 212 -4.50 -10.60 2.03
CA ALA A 212 -4.97 -11.34 3.20
C ALA A 212 -5.76 -10.48 4.20
N ASP A 213 -5.51 -9.17 4.25
CA ASP A 213 -6.13 -8.27 5.22
C ASP A 213 -7.38 -7.58 4.66
N GLY A 214 -7.60 -7.58 3.34
CA GLY A 214 -8.72 -6.86 2.74
C GLY A 214 -8.62 -6.57 1.25
N MET A 215 -9.31 -5.50 0.85
CA MET A 215 -9.41 -5.04 -0.53
C MET A 215 -9.09 -3.55 -0.64
N ASP A 216 -8.47 -3.21 -1.76
CA ASP A 216 -8.18 -1.84 -2.16
C ASP A 216 -9.16 -1.40 -3.24
N LEU A 217 -9.91 -0.33 -2.98
CA LEU A 217 -10.91 0.20 -3.90
C LEU A 217 -10.45 1.54 -4.49
N VAL A 218 -10.79 1.77 -5.75
CA VAL A 218 -10.44 2.97 -6.50
C VAL A 218 -11.63 3.51 -7.29
N SER A 219 -11.75 4.84 -7.38
CA SER A 219 -12.66 5.53 -8.29
C SER A 219 -11.99 6.80 -8.80
N GLY A 220 -11.52 6.77 -10.05
CA GLY A 220 -10.69 7.84 -10.60
C GLY A 220 -9.43 8.07 -9.76
N ASP A 221 -9.37 9.21 -9.08
CA ASP A 221 -8.26 9.59 -8.22
C ASP A 221 -8.49 9.25 -6.73
N ASP A 222 -9.72 8.87 -6.37
CA ASP A 222 -10.11 8.48 -5.02
C ASP A 222 -9.75 7.01 -4.73
N VAL A 223 -9.33 6.77 -3.50
CA VAL A 223 -8.83 5.48 -3.03
C VAL A 223 -9.28 5.23 -1.60
N CYS A 224 -9.70 4.01 -1.32
CA CYS A 224 -9.95 3.60 0.05
C CYS A 224 -9.55 2.15 0.29
N ARG A 225 -9.24 1.85 1.55
CA ARG A 225 -8.89 0.52 2.05
C ARG A 225 -10.08 -0.03 2.82
N VAL A 226 -10.57 -1.21 2.46
CA VAL A 226 -11.59 -1.94 3.20
C VAL A 226 -10.94 -3.21 3.76
N PHE A 227 -10.90 -3.33 5.09
CA PHE A 227 -10.37 -4.52 5.75
C PHE A 227 -11.43 -5.60 5.90
N PHE A 228 -11.01 -6.86 5.81
CA PHE A 228 -11.83 -7.97 6.25
C PHE A 228 -12.05 -7.95 7.77
N PRO A 229 -13.12 -8.58 8.29
CA PRO A 229 -13.32 -8.71 9.73
C PRO A 229 -12.15 -9.38 10.45
N GLN A 230 -11.54 -10.37 9.79
CA GLN A 230 -10.32 -11.06 10.20
C GLN A 230 -9.43 -11.29 8.97
N PRO A 231 -8.09 -11.30 9.13
CA PRO A 231 -7.20 -11.70 8.05
C PRO A 231 -7.50 -13.12 7.57
N LEU A 232 -7.39 -13.36 6.27
CA LEU A 232 -7.57 -14.68 5.67
C LEU A 232 -6.45 -15.63 6.11
N ALA A 233 -6.82 -16.84 6.53
CA ALA A 233 -5.85 -17.88 6.83
C ALA A 233 -5.34 -18.61 5.57
N ASN A 234 -6.19 -18.69 4.53
CA ASN A 234 -5.89 -19.30 3.24
C ASN A 234 -6.72 -18.64 2.11
N SER A 235 -6.36 -18.86 0.85
CA SER A 235 -7.03 -18.20 -0.28
C SER A 235 -8.49 -18.62 -0.50
N GLN A 236 -8.91 -19.78 0.02
CA GLN A 236 -10.27 -20.31 -0.17
C GLN A 236 -11.31 -19.49 0.63
N GLU A 237 -10.88 -18.78 1.68
CA GLU A 237 -11.72 -17.93 2.51
C GLU A 237 -12.12 -16.61 1.82
N LEU A 238 -11.39 -16.19 0.78
CA LEU A 238 -11.61 -14.92 0.10
C LEU A 238 -13.05 -14.76 -0.38
N ARG A 239 -13.57 -15.75 -1.11
CA ARG A 239 -14.94 -15.67 -1.67
C ARG A 239 -16.01 -15.67 -0.57
N PRO A 240 -16.01 -16.60 0.41
CA PRO A 240 -16.94 -16.56 1.54
C PRO A 240 -16.97 -15.19 2.25
N VAL A 241 -15.80 -14.62 2.56
CA VAL A 241 -15.70 -13.33 3.24
C VAL A 241 -16.30 -12.20 2.41
N LEU A 242 -16.01 -12.13 1.10
CA LEU A 242 -16.62 -11.13 0.21
C LEU A 242 -18.15 -11.25 0.20
N VAL A 243 -18.69 -12.47 0.11
CA VAL A 243 -20.14 -12.70 0.11
C VAL A 243 -20.79 -12.26 1.43
N GLU A 244 -20.16 -12.58 2.56
CA GLU A 244 -20.64 -12.17 3.88
C GLU A 244 -20.66 -10.64 4.02
N MET A 245 -19.55 -9.99 3.65
CA MET A 245 -19.45 -8.53 3.68
C MET A 245 -20.48 -7.86 2.76
N ALA A 246 -20.79 -8.46 1.60
CA ALA A 246 -21.78 -7.92 0.68
C ALA A 246 -23.18 -7.95 1.28
N ARG A 247 -23.52 -9.05 1.97
CA ARG A 247 -24.80 -9.19 2.69
C ARG A 247 -24.89 -8.17 3.83
N ALA A 248 -23.83 -8.03 4.62
CA ALA A 248 -23.78 -7.08 5.72
C ALA A 248 -23.97 -5.63 5.24
N ALA A 249 -23.26 -5.23 4.17
CA ALA A 249 -23.38 -3.90 3.59
C ALA A 249 -24.80 -3.65 3.04
N ARG A 250 -25.39 -4.62 2.33
CA ARG A 250 -26.77 -4.51 1.80
C ARG A 250 -27.82 -4.41 2.91
N ALA A 251 -27.65 -5.12 4.02
CA ALA A 251 -28.60 -5.09 5.14
C ALA A 251 -28.57 -3.76 5.92
N ALA A 252 -27.49 -2.99 5.79
CA ALA A 252 -27.29 -1.71 6.45
C ALA A 252 -27.46 -0.50 5.51
N SER A 253 -27.85 -0.72 4.25
CA SER A 253 -28.10 0.31 3.23
C SER A 253 -29.55 0.75 3.20
#